data_AF-A0AAD0NQ61-F1
#
_entry.id   AF-A0AAD0NQ61-F1
#
_cell.length_a   1.000
_cell.length_b   1.000
_cell.length_c   1.000
_cell.angle_alpha   90.00
_cell.angle_beta   90.00
_cell.angle_gamma   90.00
#
_symmetry.space_group_name_H-M   'P 1'
#
loop_
_entity.id
_entity.type
_entity.pdbx_description
1 polymer ?
#
loop_
_entity_poly.entity_id
_entity_poly.type
_entity_poly.pdbx_seq_one_letter_code
_entity_poly.pdbx_strand_id
1 'polypeptide(L)'
;MPENNRKLLALGAAALMAVSGLTVGTATASAQVTDTSQCKTSQIVERSWAGSLGTSYYINKEVVGDGTAAPGGEVTFRTTVSGAGALVTRIDDFHPEGFELLRARESVWKVLGGQSWTSVTSDVRTNSGNNSVYREGSGWTTAGGSFVTLETTYRVPNDATPGTVLNTGAGTDVALASGRWIVNPIDTCVTIREPNAAEAFTGSLDGLGLGSLTSGSTTAGGISSDPASFSSEIINGLDISQLIGIS
;
A
#
# COMPACT_ATOMS: atom_id res chain seq x y z
N MET A 1 -21.62 -34.32 51.36
CA MET A 1 -20.60 -33.27 51.52
C MET A 1 -19.62 -33.39 50.35
N PRO A 2 -19.12 -32.25 49.84
CA PRO A 2 -18.84 -31.92 48.43
C PRO A 2 -17.51 -32.56 47.93
N GLU A 3 -17.05 -32.52 46.67
CA GLU A 3 -16.91 -31.44 45.67
C GLU A 3 -16.48 -32.12 44.34
N ASN A 4 -17.17 -31.97 43.20
CA ASN A 4 -17.14 -30.88 42.21
C ASN A 4 -15.93 -30.85 41.23
N ASN A 5 -16.30 -30.85 39.93
CA ASN A 5 -15.71 -30.14 38.79
C ASN A 5 -14.77 -30.82 37.77
N ARG A 6 -15.42 -31.22 36.66
CA ARG A 6 -15.28 -30.70 35.27
C ARG A 6 -13.91 -30.81 34.57
N LYS A 7 -13.95 -31.44 33.38
CA LYS A 7 -13.92 -30.72 32.08
C LYS A 7 -14.32 -31.65 30.92
N LEU A 8 -15.53 -31.41 30.41
CA LEU A 8 -15.96 -31.74 29.05
C LEU A 8 -15.33 -30.73 28.10
N LEU A 9 -14.66 -31.20 27.05
CA LEU A 9 -14.47 -30.49 25.80
C LEU A 9 -14.48 -31.54 24.68
N ALA A 10 -15.68 -31.85 24.21
CA ALA A 10 -15.88 -32.28 22.83
C ALA A 10 -16.23 -31.02 22.04
N LEU A 11 -15.68 -30.86 20.84
CA LEU A 11 -16.35 -30.23 19.68
C LEU A 11 -15.38 -30.19 18.48
N GLY A 12 -15.81 -30.81 17.39
CA GLY A 12 -15.62 -30.26 16.04
C GLY A 12 -14.45 -30.76 15.22
N ALA A 13 -14.61 -31.92 14.57
CA ALA A 13 -13.91 -32.22 13.33
C ALA A 13 -14.45 -31.31 12.22
N ALA A 14 -13.58 -30.59 11.51
CA ALA A 14 -13.92 -29.97 10.23
C ALA A 14 -13.09 -30.67 9.14
N ALA A 15 -13.81 -31.41 8.28
CA ALA A 15 -13.27 -32.13 7.15
C ALA A 15 -12.76 -31.15 6.08
N LEU A 16 -11.47 -31.24 5.74
CA LEU A 16 -10.92 -30.66 4.51
C LEU A 16 -11.36 -31.54 3.32
N MET A 17 -12.50 -31.20 2.74
CA MET A 17 -12.92 -31.75 1.45
C MET A 17 -12.07 -31.13 0.35
N ALA A 18 -10.99 -31.81 -0.04
CA ALA A 18 -10.26 -31.49 -1.26
C ALA A 18 -11.10 -31.92 -2.47
N VAL A 19 -11.87 -30.99 -3.03
CA VAL A 19 -12.49 -31.17 -4.35
C VAL A 19 -11.46 -30.81 -5.42
N SER A 20 -10.82 -31.83 -5.97
CA SER A 20 -10.10 -31.74 -7.24
C SER A 20 -11.13 -31.63 -8.37
N GLY A 21 -11.48 -30.40 -8.75
CA GLY A 21 -12.40 -30.11 -9.86
C GLY A 21 -11.73 -29.18 -10.87
N LEU A 22 -11.37 -29.73 -12.03
CA LEU A 22 -10.90 -28.99 -13.19
C LEU A 22 -12.03 -28.04 -13.65
N THR A 23 -11.89 -26.74 -13.37
CA THR A 23 -12.80 -25.71 -13.90
C THR A 23 -12.00 -24.68 -14.66
N VAL A 24 -12.20 -24.66 -15.98
CA VAL A 24 -11.80 -23.54 -16.83
C VAL A 24 -12.93 -22.51 -16.69
N GLY A 25 -12.75 -21.53 -15.80
CA GLY A 25 -13.78 -20.52 -15.51
C GLY A 25 -13.29 -19.44 -14.56
N THR A 26 -13.38 -18.19 -15.03
CA THR A 26 -13.22 -16.90 -14.31
C THR A 26 -12.86 -16.97 -12.83
N ALA A 27 -11.59 -16.72 -12.51
CA ALA A 27 -11.10 -16.54 -11.16
C ALA A 27 -11.73 -15.29 -10.51
N THR A 28 -12.75 -15.48 -9.67
CA THR A 28 -13.17 -14.51 -8.66
C THR A 28 -12.24 -14.65 -7.45
N ALA A 29 -11.12 -13.93 -7.47
CA ALA A 29 -10.19 -13.88 -6.36
C ALA A 29 -10.65 -12.80 -5.36
N SER A 30 -11.39 -13.19 -4.33
CA SER A 30 -11.63 -12.34 -3.15
C SER A 30 -12.02 -13.17 -1.93
N ALA A 31 -11.02 -13.49 -1.09
CA ALA A 31 -11.11 -13.64 0.36
C ALA A 31 -9.70 -13.92 0.93
N GLN A 32 -9.07 -12.93 1.56
CA GLN A 32 -7.99 -13.16 2.54
C GLN A 32 -8.58 -13.97 3.70
N VAL A 33 -7.96 -14.99 4.30
CA VAL A 33 -6.57 -15.21 4.69
C VAL A 33 -6.07 -16.54 4.12
N THR A 34 -5.01 -16.49 3.33
CA THR A 34 -4.16 -17.65 3.03
C THR A 34 -3.13 -17.79 4.15
N ASP A 35 -2.68 -19.01 4.43
CA ASP A 35 -1.59 -19.28 5.37
C ASP A 35 -0.47 -18.21 5.28
N THR A 36 -0.35 -17.37 6.30
CA THR A 36 0.64 -16.30 6.36
C THR A 36 2.02 -16.79 6.79
N SER A 37 2.22 -18.10 6.95
CA SER A 37 3.52 -18.69 7.30
C SER A 37 4.62 -18.37 6.27
N GLN A 38 4.24 -18.10 5.02
CA GLN A 38 5.15 -17.74 3.92
C GLN A 38 5.28 -16.23 3.69
N CYS A 39 4.60 -15.41 4.49
CA CYS A 39 4.58 -13.96 4.30
C CYS A 39 5.98 -13.34 4.37
N LYS A 40 6.30 -12.52 3.37
CA LYS A 40 7.48 -11.67 3.34
C LYS A 40 7.10 -10.29 2.84
N THR A 41 7.96 -9.31 3.06
CA THR A 41 7.78 -7.96 2.49
C THR A 41 8.16 -7.88 1.02
N SER A 42 8.82 -8.91 0.47
CA SER A 42 9.14 -9.02 -0.96
C SER A 42 9.10 -10.49 -1.40
N GLN A 43 8.53 -10.73 -2.58
CA GLN A 43 8.42 -12.05 -3.20
C GLN A 43 8.71 -11.97 -4.69
N ILE A 44 9.37 -12.99 -5.21
CA ILE A 44 9.67 -13.13 -6.64
C ILE A 44 9.09 -14.45 -7.12
N VAL A 45 8.27 -14.38 -8.16
CA VAL A 45 7.75 -15.56 -8.86
C VAL A 45 8.31 -15.59 -10.26
N GLU A 46 8.96 -16.70 -10.58
CA GLU A 46 9.45 -17.02 -11.91
C GLU A 46 8.43 -17.89 -12.65
N ARG A 47 8.22 -17.61 -13.93
CA ARG A 47 7.43 -18.45 -14.81
C ARG A 47 8.09 -18.60 -16.17
N SER A 48 8.18 -19.86 -16.61
CA SER A 48 8.38 -20.22 -18.01
C SER A 48 7.23 -21.11 -18.46
N TRP A 49 6.80 -20.96 -19.71
CA TRP A 49 5.70 -21.72 -20.31
C TRP A 49 5.94 -21.95 -21.81
N ALA A 50 5.15 -22.82 -22.43
CA ALA A 50 5.35 -23.19 -23.85
C ALA A 50 5.43 -21.98 -24.81
N GLY A 51 4.58 -20.97 -24.60
CA GLY A 51 4.57 -19.74 -25.41
C GLY A 51 5.74 -18.79 -25.16
N SER A 52 6.51 -18.99 -24.08
CA SER A 52 7.77 -18.29 -23.81
C SER A 52 8.99 -18.97 -24.45
N LEU A 53 8.81 -20.10 -25.12
CA LEU A 53 9.90 -20.87 -25.75
C LEU A 53 11.03 -21.24 -24.78
N GLY A 54 10.67 -21.53 -23.53
CA GLY A 54 11.63 -21.91 -22.47
C GLY A 54 12.35 -20.73 -21.82
N THR A 55 11.99 -19.48 -22.14
CA THR A 55 12.54 -18.31 -21.45
C THR A 55 11.74 -17.97 -20.19
N SER A 56 12.43 -17.41 -19.20
CA SER A 56 11.81 -17.04 -17.92
C SER A 56 11.39 -15.58 -17.88
N TYR A 57 10.24 -15.36 -17.24
CA TYR A 57 9.74 -14.05 -16.84
C TYR A 57 9.50 -14.05 -15.35
N TYR A 58 9.63 -12.87 -14.75
CA TYR A 58 9.60 -12.68 -13.30
C TYR A 58 8.56 -11.63 -12.95
N ILE A 59 7.83 -11.88 -11.87
CA ILE A 59 7.08 -10.86 -11.14
C ILE A 59 7.75 -10.74 -9.77
N ASN A 60 8.30 -9.57 -9.46
CA ASN A 60 8.70 -9.19 -8.11
C ASN A 60 7.64 -8.27 -7.52
N LYS A 61 7.08 -8.60 -6.37
CA LYS A 61 6.23 -7.70 -5.60
C LYS A 61 6.87 -7.41 -4.25
N GLU A 62 6.86 -6.14 -3.84
CA GLU A 62 7.37 -5.71 -2.55
C GLU A 62 6.49 -4.65 -1.89
N VAL A 63 6.51 -4.60 -0.57
CA VAL A 63 6.03 -3.47 0.22
C VAL A 63 7.18 -2.48 0.35
N VAL A 64 6.99 -1.25 -0.09
CA VAL A 64 8.00 -0.20 0.03
C VAL A 64 8.01 0.29 1.47
N GLY A 65 9.15 0.12 2.16
CA GLY A 65 9.32 0.49 3.56
C GLY A 65 9.55 -0.73 4.45
N ASP A 66 9.04 -0.67 5.68
CA ASP A 66 9.25 -1.71 6.71
C ASP A 66 8.20 -2.84 6.67
N GLY A 67 7.23 -2.76 5.77
CA GLY A 67 6.15 -3.74 5.67
C GLY A 67 5.01 -3.51 6.66
N THR A 68 4.92 -2.34 7.28
CA THR A 68 3.84 -2.00 8.21
C THR A 68 3.07 -0.75 7.79
N ALA A 69 1.80 -0.67 8.19
CA ALA A 69 0.97 0.52 8.01
C ALA A 69 -0.05 0.64 9.15
N ALA A 70 -0.39 1.87 9.55
CA ALA A 70 -1.44 2.11 10.53
C ALA A 70 -2.80 2.27 9.85
N PRO A 71 -3.92 2.05 10.56
CA PRO A 71 -5.26 2.44 10.12
C PRO A 71 -5.28 3.92 9.70
N GLY A 72 -5.90 4.23 8.57
CA GLY A 72 -5.94 5.57 7.98
C GLY A 72 -4.62 6.06 7.36
N GLY A 73 -3.50 5.35 7.61
CA GLY A 73 -2.19 5.63 7.03
C GLY A 73 -2.05 5.18 5.58
N GLU A 74 -0.85 5.36 5.03
CA GLU A 74 -0.52 4.94 3.66
C GLU A 74 0.36 3.69 3.64
N VAL A 75 0.15 2.83 2.65
CA VAL A 75 1.11 1.78 2.27
C VAL A 75 1.41 1.88 0.78
N THR A 76 2.65 1.62 0.38
CA THR A 76 3.04 1.57 -1.01
C THR A 76 3.47 0.16 -1.40
N PHE A 77 2.88 -0.40 -2.45
CA PHE A 77 3.32 -1.64 -3.07
C PHE A 77 4.04 -1.33 -4.38
N ARG A 78 5.07 -2.12 -4.68
CA ARG A 78 5.80 -2.06 -5.94
C ARG A 78 5.80 -3.43 -6.59
N THR A 79 5.20 -3.50 -7.78
CA THR A 79 5.18 -4.69 -8.62
C THR A 79 6.09 -4.43 -9.83
N THR A 80 7.08 -5.29 -10.04
CA THR A 80 8.05 -5.21 -11.13
C THR A 80 8.02 -6.48 -11.97
N VAL A 81 7.95 -6.32 -13.28
CA VAL A 81 7.97 -7.39 -14.28
C VAL A 81 9.23 -7.26 -15.12
N SER A 82 9.98 -8.36 -15.22
CA SER A 82 11.19 -8.47 -16.01
C SER A 82 11.24 -9.81 -16.75
N GLY A 83 12.09 -9.94 -17.76
CA GLY A 83 12.21 -11.19 -18.50
C GLY A 83 13.10 -11.10 -19.73
N ALA A 84 12.92 -12.05 -20.64
CA ALA A 84 13.83 -12.28 -21.76
C ALA A 84 13.56 -11.44 -23.03
N GLY A 85 12.88 -10.30 -22.91
CA GLY A 85 12.79 -9.31 -23.98
C GLY A 85 11.43 -9.10 -24.62
N ALA A 86 10.43 -9.95 -24.35
CA ALA A 86 9.08 -9.70 -24.85
C ALA A 86 8.45 -8.47 -24.19
N LEU A 87 7.44 -7.91 -24.85
CA LEU A 87 6.73 -6.74 -24.37
C LEU A 87 5.75 -7.13 -23.27
N VAL A 88 5.74 -6.38 -22.17
CA VAL A 88 4.68 -6.43 -21.17
C VAL A 88 3.57 -5.48 -21.64
N THR A 89 2.34 -5.95 -21.73
CA THR A 89 1.18 -5.14 -22.16
C THR A 89 0.30 -4.75 -20.99
N ARG A 90 0.42 -5.46 -19.86
CA ARG A 90 -0.35 -5.19 -18.65
C ARG A 90 0.40 -5.59 -17.39
N ILE A 91 0.23 -4.82 -16.33
CA ILE A 91 0.68 -5.12 -14.97
C ILE A 91 -0.47 -4.88 -13.99
N ASP A 92 -0.69 -5.82 -13.08
CA ASP A 92 -1.77 -5.80 -12.11
C ASP A 92 -1.22 -5.81 -10.68
N ASP A 93 -1.82 -5.00 -9.84
CA ASP A 93 -1.57 -4.94 -8.41
C ASP A 93 -2.86 -5.31 -7.68
N PHE A 94 -2.86 -6.45 -6.97
CA PHE A 94 -3.97 -6.87 -6.12
C PHE A 94 -3.68 -6.43 -4.70
N HIS A 95 -4.54 -5.58 -4.16
CA HIS A 95 -4.42 -5.00 -2.83
C HIS A 95 -5.42 -5.64 -1.85
N PRO A 96 -5.20 -5.49 -0.53
CA PRO A 96 -6.15 -5.96 0.45
C PRO A 96 -7.52 -5.28 0.32
N GLU A 97 -8.56 -5.94 0.82
CA GLU A 97 -9.92 -5.38 0.82
C GLU A 97 -10.00 -4.07 1.62
N GLY A 98 -10.81 -3.13 1.13
CA GLY A 98 -11.02 -1.82 1.75
C GLY A 98 -9.92 -0.79 1.48
N PHE A 99 -8.78 -1.19 0.92
CA PHE A 99 -7.69 -0.26 0.60
C PHE A 99 -8.08 0.65 -0.57
N GLU A 100 -7.89 1.95 -0.41
CA GLU A 100 -8.25 2.96 -1.41
C GLU A 100 -7.00 3.46 -2.14
N LEU A 101 -6.99 3.43 -3.48
CA LEU A 101 -5.86 3.92 -4.27
C LEU A 101 -5.73 5.44 -4.15
N LEU A 102 -4.59 5.92 -3.66
CA LEU A 102 -4.27 7.35 -3.55
C LEU A 102 -3.44 7.84 -4.74
N ARG A 103 -2.41 7.08 -5.11
CA ARG A 103 -1.50 7.45 -6.20
C ARG A 103 -0.87 6.23 -6.85
N ALA A 104 -0.56 6.36 -8.13
CA ALA A 104 0.22 5.38 -8.87
C ALA A 104 1.26 6.05 -9.74
N ARG A 105 2.42 5.41 -9.85
CA ARG A 105 3.46 5.78 -10.80
C ARG A 105 4.02 4.52 -11.46
N GLU A 106 4.45 4.64 -12.70
CA GLU A 106 5.08 3.55 -13.44
C GLU A 106 6.53 3.91 -13.78
N SER A 107 7.40 2.90 -13.78
CA SER A 107 8.73 2.98 -14.34
C SER A 107 8.81 2.07 -15.54
N VAL A 108 9.06 2.63 -16.72
CA VAL A 108 9.20 1.88 -17.97
C VAL A 108 10.35 2.43 -18.78
N TRP A 109 10.94 1.58 -19.61
CA TRP A 109 11.94 2.00 -20.58
C TRP A 109 11.31 2.82 -21.71
N LYS A 110 11.84 4.02 -21.93
CA LYS A 110 11.49 4.89 -23.06
C LYS A 110 12.65 4.93 -24.03
N VAL A 111 12.35 4.81 -25.33
CA VAL A 111 13.35 4.87 -26.42
C VAL A 111 14.25 6.10 -26.30
N LEU A 112 13.67 7.23 -25.88
CA LEU A 112 14.38 8.45 -25.53
C LEU A 112 14.23 8.70 -24.03
N GLY A 113 15.32 8.55 -23.27
CA GLY A 113 15.36 8.81 -21.82
C GLY A 113 15.54 7.58 -20.93
N GLY A 114 15.49 6.37 -21.50
CA GLY A 114 15.74 5.13 -20.76
C GLY A 114 14.66 4.81 -19.72
N GLN A 115 15.02 4.07 -18.68
CA GLN A 115 14.14 3.71 -17.58
C GLN A 115 13.79 4.96 -16.76
N SER A 116 12.52 5.36 -16.74
CA SER A 116 12.10 6.58 -16.04
C SER A 116 10.75 6.43 -15.38
N TRP A 117 10.55 7.12 -14.25
CA TRP A 117 9.28 7.17 -13.55
C TRP A 117 8.31 8.19 -14.17
N THR A 118 7.02 7.88 -14.15
CA THR A 118 5.95 8.80 -14.55
C THR A 118 4.72 8.56 -13.68
N SER A 119 4.07 9.64 -13.24
CA SER A 119 2.80 9.53 -12.51
C SER A 119 1.70 9.07 -13.46
N VAL A 120 0.94 8.05 -13.07
CA VAL A 120 -0.09 7.42 -13.91
C VAL A 120 -1.39 7.13 -13.15
N THR A 121 -1.61 7.78 -12.01
CA THR A 121 -2.82 7.60 -11.20
C THR A 121 -4.11 7.67 -12.01
N SER A 122 -4.25 8.65 -12.92
CA SER A 122 -5.44 8.82 -13.77
C SER A 122 -5.65 7.72 -14.80
N ASP A 123 -4.58 7.00 -15.12
CA ASP A 123 -4.58 6.05 -16.22
C ASP A 123 -4.67 4.60 -15.70
N VAL A 124 -4.44 4.38 -14.40
CA VAL A 124 -4.72 3.11 -13.73
C VAL A 124 -6.22 2.83 -13.81
N ARG A 125 -6.57 1.58 -14.12
CA ARG A 125 -7.95 1.10 -14.05
C ARG A 125 -8.15 0.26 -12.80
N THR A 126 -9.30 0.43 -12.15
CA THR A 126 -9.67 -0.33 -10.95
C THR A 126 -10.64 -1.45 -11.31
N ASN A 127 -10.48 -2.61 -10.67
CA ASN A 127 -11.44 -3.69 -10.69
C ASN A 127 -11.84 -4.01 -9.25
N SER A 128 -13.02 -3.54 -8.86
CA SER A 128 -13.57 -3.75 -7.51
C SER A 128 -13.92 -5.21 -7.23
N GLY A 129 -14.20 -6.02 -8.26
CA GLY A 129 -14.60 -7.42 -8.08
C GLY A 129 -13.49 -8.34 -7.56
N ASN A 130 -12.24 -7.88 -7.56
CA ASN A 130 -11.08 -8.67 -7.10
C ASN A 130 -10.03 -7.82 -6.37
N ASN A 131 -10.41 -6.63 -5.87
CA ASN A 131 -9.52 -5.69 -5.18
C ASN A 131 -8.21 -5.46 -5.93
N SER A 132 -8.30 -5.10 -7.21
CA SER A 132 -7.11 -4.86 -8.03
C SER A 132 -7.15 -3.55 -8.77
N VAL A 133 -5.96 -3.06 -9.06
CA VAL A 133 -5.74 -1.99 -10.01
C VAL A 133 -4.74 -2.46 -11.06
N TYR A 134 -4.85 -1.95 -12.28
CA TYR A 134 -3.96 -2.37 -13.36
C TYR A 134 -3.62 -1.24 -14.32
N ARG A 135 -2.45 -1.36 -14.93
CA ARG A 135 -1.98 -0.51 -16.03
C ARG A 135 -1.88 -1.33 -17.30
N GLU A 136 -2.46 -0.81 -18.37
CA GLU A 136 -2.32 -1.33 -19.73
C GLU A 136 -1.54 -0.31 -20.56
N GLY A 137 -0.71 -0.81 -21.47
CA GLY A 137 0.06 0.00 -22.39
C GLY A 137 0.19 -0.65 -23.75
N SER A 138 0.76 0.07 -24.72
CA SER A 138 1.02 -0.45 -26.07
C SER A 138 2.13 -1.51 -26.13
N GLY A 139 2.74 -1.83 -24.98
CA GLY A 139 3.85 -2.77 -24.87
C GLY A 139 5.11 -2.07 -24.37
N TRP A 140 5.65 -2.54 -23.25
CA TRP A 140 6.89 -2.07 -22.65
C TRP A 140 7.95 -3.16 -22.73
N THR A 141 9.15 -2.80 -23.18
CA THR A 141 10.22 -3.79 -23.39
C THR A 141 10.82 -4.30 -22.09
N THR A 142 11.13 -5.59 -22.06
CA THR A 142 11.98 -6.22 -21.03
C THR A 142 13.40 -6.52 -21.55
N ALA A 143 13.73 -6.07 -22.77
CA ALA A 143 15.01 -6.35 -23.40
C ALA A 143 16.14 -5.49 -22.80
N GLY A 144 17.38 -5.98 -22.91
CA GLY A 144 18.57 -5.22 -22.48
C GLY A 144 18.59 -4.91 -20.97
N GLY A 145 17.94 -5.73 -20.15
CA GLY A 145 17.83 -5.51 -18.69
C GLY A 145 16.76 -4.49 -18.29
N SER A 146 15.93 -4.04 -19.23
CA SER A 146 14.79 -3.17 -18.96
C SER A 146 13.68 -3.94 -18.22
N PHE A 147 12.85 -3.22 -17.49
CA PHE A 147 11.75 -3.79 -16.72
C PHE A 147 10.56 -2.82 -16.65
N VAL A 148 9.41 -3.35 -16.25
CA VAL A 148 8.19 -2.59 -16.05
C VAL A 148 7.86 -2.61 -14.58
N THR A 149 7.75 -1.45 -13.96
CA THR A 149 7.34 -1.33 -12.57
C THR A 149 6.07 -0.52 -12.46
N LEU A 150 5.11 -1.00 -11.69
CA LEU A 150 3.98 -0.25 -11.19
C LEU A 150 4.14 -0.10 -9.68
N GLU A 151 4.12 1.14 -9.20
CA GLU A 151 4.08 1.46 -7.79
C GLU A 151 2.75 2.12 -7.44
N THR A 152 2.01 1.49 -6.54
CA THR A 152 0.67 1.89 -6.11
C THR A 152 0.70 2.20 -4.61
N THR A 153 0.16 3.35 -4.23
CA THR A 153 0.02 3.74 -2.83
C THR A 153 -1.44 3.80 -2.47
N TYR A 154 -1.77 3.16 -1.35
CA TYR A 154 -3.12 3.01 -0.86
C TYR A 154 -3.27 3.62 0.53
N ARG A 155 -4.46 4.14 0.81
CA ARG A 155 -4.92 4.41 2.16
C ARG A 155 -5.41 3.10 2.79
N VAL A 156 -4.93 2.83 4.00
CA VAL A 156 -5.44 1.74 4.84
C VAL A 156 -6.80 2.16 5.43
N PRO A 157 -7.81 1.27 5.49
CA PRO A 157 -9.07 1.56 6.17
C PRO A 157 -8.86 2.06 7.60
N ASN A 158 -9.68 3.03 8.02
CA ASN A 158 -9.60 3.59 9.39
C ASN A 158 -9.97 2.57 10.48
N ASP A 159 -10.73 1.54 10.11
CA ASP A 159 -11.18 0.45 10.97
C ASP A 159 -10.33 -0.83 10.83
N ALA A 160 -9.18 -0.73 10.15
CA ALA A 160 -8.25 -1.86 10.05
C ALA A 160 -7.75 -2.29 11.44
N THR A 161 -7.74 -3.58 11.71
CA THR A 161 -7.38 -4.12 13.04
C THR A 161 -5.85 -4.26 13.18
N PRO A 162 -5.20 -3.58 14.15
CA PRO A 162 -3.79 -3.79 14.45
C PRO A 162 -3.44 -5.27 14.73
N GLY A 163 -2.24 -5.67 14.34
CA GLY A 163 -1.76 -7.06 14.38
C GLY A 163 -2.23 -7.92 13.20
N THR A 164 -3.16 -7.44 12.36
CA THR A 164 -3.59 -8.17 11.16
C THR A 164 -2.48 -8.19 10.12
N VAL A 165 -2.18 -9.37 9.58
CA VAL A 165 -1.27 -9.55 8.45
C VAL A 165 -2.10 -9.74 7.19
N LEU A 166 -1.90 -8.88 6.20
CA LEU A 166 -2.66 -8.86 4.96
C LEU A 166 -1.78 -9.26 3.79
N ASN A 167 -2.21 -10.28 3.04
CA ASN A 167 -1.50 -10.79 1.87
C ASN A 167 -2.01 -10.10 0.60
N THR A 168 -1.15 -9.99 -0.41
CA THR A 168 -1.42 -9.29 -1.65
C THR A 168 -1.13 -10.19 -2.85
N GLY A 169 -1.45 -9.72 -4.05
CA GLY A 169 -1.16 -10.44 -5.28
C GLY A 169 -0.61 -9.53 -6.37
N ALA A 170 -0.12 -10.14 -7.44
CA ALA A 170 0.35 -9.44 -8.63
C ALA A 170 -0.03 -10.22 -9.89
N GLY A 171 -0.08 -9.52 -11.02
CA GLY A 171 -0.31 -10.14 -12.31
C GLY A 171 0.39 -9.38 -13.43
N THR A 172 0.53 -10.04 -14.56
CA THR A 172 1.08 -9.43 -15.77
C THR A 172 0.48 -10.07 -17.01
N ASP A 173 0.51 -9.33 -18.11
CA ASP A 173 0.34 -9.87 -19.46
C ASP A 173 1.59 -9.57 -20.28
N VAL A 174 2.19 -10.61 -20.85
CA VAL A 174 3.33 -10.54 -21.76
C VAL A 174 2.84 -10.87 -23.16
N ALA A 175 3.23 -10.08 -24.16
CA ALA A 175 2.85 -10.20 -25.56
C ALA A 175 3.46 -11.44 -26.25
N LEU A 176 3.11 -12.60 -25.73
CA LEU A 176 3.48 -13.94 -26.15
C LEU A 176 2.22 -14.83 -26.05
N ALA A 177 2.21 -15.96 -26.74
CA ALA A 177 1.08 -16.88 -26.70
C ALA A 177 0.83 -17.35 -25.25
N SER A 178 -0.37 -17.14 -24.71
CA SER A 178 -0.71 -17.44 -23.31
C SER A 178 0.18 -16.74 -22.27
N GLY A 179 0.64 -15.51 -22.56
CA GLY A 179 1.50 -14.73 -21.68
C GLY A 179 0.81 -13.99 -20.53
N ARG A 180 -0.49 -14.22 -20.32
CA ARG A 180 -1.23 -13.70 -19.17
C ARG A 180 -1.08 -14.63 -17.97
N TRP A 181 -0.67 -14.08 -16.83
CA TRP A 181 -0.76 -14.80 -15.56
C TRP A 181 -0.94 -13.91 -14.33
N ILE A 182 -1.53 -14.51 -13.30
CA ILE A 182 -1.87 -13.88 -12.02
C ILE A 182 -1.37 -14.79 -10.91
N VAL A 183 -0.78 -14.19 -9.88
CA VAL A 183 -0.37 -14.84 -8.64
C VAL A 183 -1.03 -14.05 -7.51
N ASN A 184 -2.17 -14.55 -7.03
CA ASN A 184 -2.95 -13.90 -5.99
C ASN A 184 -3.53 -14.97 -5.04
N PRO A 185 -2.98 -15.13 -3.83
CA PRO A 185 -1.89 -14.34 -3.25
C PRO A 185 -0.51 -14.63 -3.87
N ILE A 186 0.42 -13.70 -3.72
CA ILE A 186 1.87 -13.85 -4.02
C ILE A 186 2.72 -13.93 -2.75
N ASP A 187 2.11 -13.91 -1.56
CA ASP A 187 2.77 -13.95 -0.25
C ASP A 187 3.64 -12.73 0.08
N THR A 188 3.35 -11.61 -0.58
CA THR A 188 3.85 -10.28 -0.18
C THR A 188 2.86 -9.67 0.79
N CYS A 189 3.28 -9.44 2.02
CA CYS A 189 2.37 -9.09 3.11
C CYS A 189 2.71 -7.75 3.77
N VAL A 190 1.67 -7.04 4.19
CA VAL A 190 1.73 -5.86 5.05
C VAL A 190 1.11 -6.19 6.41
N THR A 191 1.74 -5.71 7.48
CA THR A 191 1.20 -5.85 8.85
C THR A 191 0.56 -4.54 9.29
N ILE A 192 -0.68 -4.59 9.75
CA ILE A 192 -1.33 -3.43 10.36
C ILE A 192 -0.70 -3.21 11.74
N ARG A 193 -0.07 -2.05 11.94
CA ARG A 193 0.50 -1.65 13.23
C ARG A 193 -0.44 -0.70 13.96
N GLU A 194 -0.19 -0.53 15.25
CA GLU A 194 -0.81 0.55 16.01
C GLU A 194 -0.45 1.92 15.41
N PRO A 195 -1.39 2.88 15.36
CA PRO A 195 -1.08 4.27 15.03
C PRO A 195 -0.07 4.86 16.01
N ASN A 196 0.89 5.63 15.50
CA ASN A 196 1.73 6.45 16.36
C ASN A 196 0.93 7.63 16.91
N ALA A 197 1.39 8.26 17.99
CA ALA A 197 0.67 9.36 18.65
C ALA A 197 0.23 10.46 17.67
N ALA A 198 1.09 10.88 16.73
CA ALA A 198 0.75 11.89 15.73
C ALA A 198 -0.37 11.45 14.76
N GLU A 199 -0.45 10.17 14.40
CA GLU A 199 -1.46 9.60 13.51
C GLU A 199 -2.81 9.42 14.22
N ALA A 200 -2.78 9.10 15.53
CA ALA A 200 -3.98 8.94 16.35
C ALA A 200 -4.75 10.25 16.56
N PHE A 201 -4.04 11.38 16.69
CA PHE A 201 -4.68 12.68 16.87
C PHE A 201 -5.31 13.21 15.58
N THR A 202 -4.75 12.94 14.41
CA THR A 202 -5.36 13.37 13.13
C THR A 202 -6.65 12.61 12.82
N GLY A 203 -6.71 11.30 13.11
CA GLY A 203 -7.93 10.50 12.90
C GLY A 203 -9.09 10.88 13.84
N SER A 204 -8.78 11.38 15.03
CA SER A 204 -9.77 11.88 16.00
C SER A 204 -10.42 13.20 15.58
N LEU A 205 -9.77 14.01 14.74
CA LEU A 205 -10.29 15.34 14.37
C LEU A 205 -11.32 15.26 13.25
N ASP A 206 -11.20 14.30 12.33
CA ASP A 206 -12.17 14.06 11.26
C ASP A 206 -13.48 13.43 11.78
N GLY A 207 -13.41 12.63 12.85
CA GLY A 207 -14.57 11.99 13.48
C GLY A 207 -15.40 12.88 14.42
N LEU A 208 -14.92 14.08 14.77
CA LEU A 208 -15.59 14.99 15.70
C LEU A 208 -16.46 16.07 15.01
N GLY A 209 -16.70 15.96 13.70
CA GLY A 209 -17.66 16.83 13.02
C GLY A 209 -17.28 18.32 13.05
N LEU A 210 -15.98 18.64 13.03
CA LEU A 210 -15.50 20.02 12.90
C LEU A 210 -15.49 20.49 11.43
N GLY A 211 -16.56 20.15 10.70
CA GLY A 211 -16.91 20.84 9.47
C GLY A 211 -17.53 22.19 9.84
N SER A 212 -16.74 23.26 9.73
CA SER A 212 -17.03 24.64 10.16
C SER A 212 -16.67 24.98 11.60
N LEU A 213 -15.38 25.16 11.87
CA LEU A 213 -14.99 26.35 12.60
C LEU A 213 -14.68 27.44 11.57
N THR A 214 -15.74 28.16 11.18
CA THR A 214 -15.62 29.59 10.89
C THR A 214 -14.69 30.17 11.94
N SER A 215 -13.61 30.82 11.50
CA SER A 215 -12.78 31.67 12.36
C SER A 215 -13.72 32.65 13.08
N GLY A 216 -14.01 32.34 14.34
CA GLY A 216 -15.06 33.01 15.09
C GLY A 216 -14.87 32.76 16.58
N SER A 217 -14.17 33.69 17.22
CA SER A 217 -14.02 33.88 18.66
C SER A 217 -13.10 32.87 19.38
N THR A 218 -11.80 33.11 19.42
CA THR A 218 -11.12 33.84 20.51
C THR A 218 -11.62 33.46 21.90
N THR A 219 -10.84 32.68 22.64
CA THR A 219 -10.15 33.14 23.86
C THR A 219 -9.17 32.06 24.35
N ALA A 220 -7.88 32.22 24.01
CA ALA A 220 -6.74 32.11 24.92
C ALA A 220 -5.42 32.08 24.12
N GLY A 221 -4.62 33.14 24.25
CA GLY A 221 -3.23 33.21 23.76
C GLY A 221 -3.07 34.04 22.50
N GLY A 222 -2.99 35.36 22.66
CA GLY A 222 -2.85 36.31 21.57
C GLY A 222 -1.61 36.05 20.71
N ILE A 223 -1.83 35.85 19.42
CA ILE A 223 -0.81 36.06 18.39
C ILE A 223 -1.45 37.05 17.42
N SER A 224 -1.15 38.32 17.62
CA SER A 224 -1.63 39.42 16.79
C SER A 224 -1.06 39.26 15.38
N SER A 225 -1.95 39.08 14.41
CA SER A 225 -1.63 39.11 12.99
C SER A 225 -1.53 40.56 12.52
N ASP A 226 -0.45 41.24 12.88
CA ASP A 226 -0.05 42.51 12.27
C ASP A 226 1.48 42.50 12.01
N PRO A 227 1.94 42.30 10.76
CA PRO A 227 3.35 42.28 10.44
C PRO A 227 4.03 43.67 10.44
N ALA A 228 3.31 44.76 10.71
CA ALA A 228 3.87 46.12 10.72
C ALA A 228 4.31 46.61 12.12
N SER A 229 3.93 45.95 13.21
CA SER A 229 4.26 46.40 14.58
C SER A 229 5.50 45.72 15.19
N PHE A 230 5.92 44.56 14.65
CA PHE A 230 7.02 43.75 15.20
C PHE A 230 8.41 44.40 15.17
N SER A 231 8.62 45.49 14.43
CA SER A 231 9.92 46.18 14.38
C SER A 231 10.06 47.33 15.39
N SER A 232 8.99 47.71 16.10
CA SER A 232 9.04 48.87 17.03
C SER A 232 9.13 48.50 18.51
N GLU A 233 8.71 47.29 18.91
CA GLU A 233 8.73 46.88 20.33
C GLU A 233 10.01 46.16 20.77
N ILE A 234 10.86 45.70 19.84
CA ILE A 234 12.14 45.07 20.22
C ILE A 234 13.23 46.10 20.57
N ILE A 235 13.09 47.36 20.15
CA ILE A 235 14.15 48.38 20.36
C ILE A 235 13.95 49.21 21.64
N ASN A 236 12.74 49.30 22.20
CA ASN A 236 12.48 50.12 23.41
C ASN A 236 12.35 49.33 24.73
N GLY A 237 12.48 47.99 24.69
CA GLY A 237 12.31 47.13 25.87
C GLY A 237 13.61 46.68 26.55
N LEU A 238 14.78 46.97 25.97
CA LEU A 238 16.06 46.71 26.61
C LEU A 238 16.44 47.91 27.48
N ASP A 239 15.82 47.99 28.66
CA ASP A 239 16.40 48.78 29.75
C ASP A 239 17.63 48.03 30.27
N ILE A 240 18.77 48.34 29.68
CA ILE A 240 20.09 47.82 30.07
C ILE A 240 20.55 48.44 31.41
N SER A 241 19.73 49.29 32.05
CA SER A 241 20.12 50.03 33.27
C SER A 241 19.93 49.24 34.57
N GLN A 242 19.42 48.01 34.52
CA GLN A 242 19.27 47.16 35.72
C GLN A 242 20.25 45.98 35.83
N LEU A 243 21.17 45.79 34.86
CA LEU A 243 22.13 44.67 34.88
C LEU A 243 23.58 45.05 35.25
N ILE A 244 23.83 46.28 35.73
CA ILE A 244 25.15 46.64 36.29
C ILE A 244 24.96 47.41 37.60
N GLY A 245 24.66 46.66 38.66
CA GLY A 245 25.04 47.06 40.01
C GLY A 245 26.52 46.76 40.20
N ILE A 246 27.38 47.74 39.94
CA ILE A 246 28.74 47.79 40.50
C ILE A 246 28.81 48.97 41.46
N SER A 247 29.06 48.62 42.71
CA SER A 247 29.60 49.52 43.73
C SER A 247 31.04 49.88 43.39
#